data_AF-A0A7V2P6I5-F1
#
_entry.id   AF-A0A7V2P6I5-F1
#
_cell.length_a   1.000
_cell.length_b   1.000
_cell.length_c   1.000
_cell.angle_alpha   90.00
_cell.angle_beta   90.00
_cell.angle_gamma   90.00
#
_symmetry.space_group_name_H-M   'P 1'
#
loop_
_entity.id
_entity.type
_entity.pdbx_description
1 polymer ?
#
loop_
_entity_poly.entity_id
_entity_poly.type
_entity_poly.pdbx_seq_one_letter_code
_entity_poly.pdbx_strand_id
1 'polypeptide(L)' 'MPAPVTPIVGADTFVVNGKKEVCLIRRSDNGLWALPGGAQDLGETPEECARREFEEETGLLIRITRLLGVFSSL' A
#
# COMPACT_ATOMS: atom_id res chain seq x y z
N MET A 1 -7.67 -13.91 -20.01
CA MET A 1 -6.48 -13.21 -20.55
C MET A 1 -5.24 -13.97 -20.11
N PRO A 2 -4.18 -14.07 -20.92
CA PRO A 2 -2.92 -14.63 -20.44
C PRO A 2 -2.40 -13.82 -19.24
N ALA A 3 -1.68 -14.47 -18.34
CA ALA A 3 -1.06 -13.79 -17.20
C ALA A 3 -0.07 -12.70 -17.69
N PRO A 4 0.03 -11.55 -17.01
CA PRO A 4 1.02 -10.53 -17.35
C PRO A 4 2.43 -11.12 -17.31
N VAL A 5 3.26 -10.79 -18.30
CA VAL A 5 4.70 -11.14 -18.33
C VAL A 5 5.57 -10.06 -17.65
N THR A 6 4.93 -9.13 -16.94
CA THR A 6 5.57 -8.04 -16.18
C THR A 6 5.58 -8.36 -14.69
N PRO A 7 6.42 -7.68 -13.88
CA PRO A 7 6.28 -7.72 -12.44
C PRO A 7 4.87 -7.35 -11.97
N ILE A 8 4.43 -7.96 -10.87
CA ILE A 8 3.21 -7.56 -10.17
C ILE A 8 3.47 -6.20 -9.55
N VAL A 9 2.57 -5.24 -9.80
CA VAL A 9 2.62 -3.91 -9.19
C VAL A 9 1.81 -3.94 -7.91
N GLY A 10 2.34 -3.30 -6.88
CA GLY A 10 1.64 -3.03 -5.62
C GLY A 10 1.99 -1.64 -5.11
N ALA A 11 1.24 -1.19 -4.11
CA ALA A 11 1.47 0.09 -3.46
C ALA A 11 1.43 -0.05 -1.94
N ASP A 12 2.46 0.48 -1.28
CA ASP A 12 2.54 0.62 0.17
C ASP A 12 2.34 2.09 0.57
N THR A 13 1.79 2.30 1.76
CA THR A 13 1.47 3.63 2.28
C THR A 13 2.28 4.00 3.51
N PHE A 14 2.89 5.20 3.46
CA PHE A 14 3.54 5.80 4.63
C PHE A 14 2.70 6.96 5.15
N VAL A 15 1.83 6.68 6.11
CA VAL A 15 0.86 7.64 6.65
C VAL A 15 1.30 8.13 8.02
N VAL A 16 1.43 9.46 8.15
CA VAL A 16 1.82 10.13 9.39
C VAL A 16 0.67 11.00 9.88
N ASN A 17 0.29 10.87 11.15
CA ASN A 17 -0.75 11.69 11.75
C ASN A 17 -0.22 13.04 12.27
N GLY A 18 -1.11 13.89 12.80
CA GLY A 18 -0.74 15.20 13.36
C GLY A 18 0.22 15.16 14.56
N LYS A 19 0.37 13.99 15.20
CA LYS A 19 1.30 13.76 16.32
C LYS A 19 2.66 13.20 15.88
N LYS A 20 2.90 13.09 14.57
CA LYS A 20 4.11 12.46 13.98
C LYS A 20 4.23 10.96 14.23
N GLU A 21 3.11 10.27 14.41
CA GLU A 21 3.07 8.82 14.54
C GLU A 21 2.78 8.19 13.17
N VAL A 22 3.40 7.03 12.89
CA VAL A 22 3.21 6.28 11.64
C VAL A 22 2.14 5.21 11.86
N CYS A 23 1.19 5.10 10.93
CA CYS A 23 0.24 3.99 10.92
C CYS A 23 0.90 2.74 10.33
N LEU A 24 0.90 1.64 11.08
CA LEU A 24 1.40 0.34 10.68
C LEU A 24 0.34 -0.72 10.95
N ILE A 25 0.34 -1.77 10.13
CA ILE A 25 -0.43 -2.99 10.41
C ILE A 25 0.47 -4.06 11.01
N ARG A 26 -0.13 -4.95 11.80
CA ARG A 26 0.53 -6.17 12.27
C ARG A 26 0.02 -7.34 11.45
N ARG A 27 0.89 -7.94 10.63
CA ARG A 27 0.49 -9.01 9.71
C ARG A 27 0.03 -10.24 10.48
N SER A 28 -1.03 -10.88 10.00
CA SER A 28 -1.57 -12.10 10.61
C SER A 28 -0.71 -13.34 10.38
N ASP A 29 0.07 -13.38 9.31
CA ASP A 29 0.87 -14.53 8.89
C ASP A 29 2.18 -14.70 9.68
N ASN A 30 2.85 -13.60 10.01
CA ASN A 30 4.16 -13.63 10.68
C ASN A 30 4.23 -12.72 11.92
N GLY A 31 3.19 -11.95 12.22
CA GLY A 31 3.13 -11.09 13.40
C GLY A 31 4.05 -9.87 13.36
N LEU A 32 4.74 -9.62 12.25
CA LEU A 32 5.61 -8.47 12.05
C LEU A 32 4.81 -7.22 11.69
N TRP A 33 5.39 -6.06 11.99
CA TRP A 33 4.85 -4.77 11.58
C TRP A 33 5.20 -4.49 10.11
N ALA A 34 4.24 -3.99 9.35
CA ALA A 34 4.41 -3.60 7.97
C ALA A 34 3.69 -2.28 7.68
N LEU A 35 4.09 -1.61 6.59
CA LEU A 35 3.26 -0.57 6.00
C LEU A 35 1.98 -1.22 5.45
N PRO A 36 0.82 -0.57 5.57
CA PRO A 36 -0.38 -1.06 4.92
C PRO A 36 -0.25 -0.92 3.40
N GLY A 37 -0.71 -1.92 2.66
CA GLY A 37 -0.50 -1.99 1.22
C GLY A 37 -0.78 -3.37 0.63
N GLY A 38 -0.86 -3.40 -0.70
CA GLY A 38 -1.23 -4.61 -1.41
C GLY A 38 -1.06 -4.51 -2.91
N ALA A 39 -1.61 -5.50 -3.62
CA ALA A 39 -1.50 -5.59 -5.06
C ALA A 39 -2.45 -4.63 -5.76
N GLN A 40 -2.01 -4.10 -6.89
CA GLN A 40 -2.82 -3.22 -7.71
C GLN A 40 -3.84 -4.03 -8.53
N ASP A 41 -5.10 -3.62 -8.50
CA ASP A 41 -6.12 -4.17 -9.39
C ASP A 41 -6.03 -3.55 -10.80
N LEU A 42 -6.50 -4.29 -11.80
CA LEU A 42 -6.48 -3.83 -13.19
C LEU A 42 -7.33 -2.57 -13.35
N GLY A 43 -6.69 -1.51 -13.85
CA GLY A 43 -7.34 -0.22 -14.11
C GLY A 43 -7.19 0.80 -12.98
N GLU A 44 -6.65 0.40 -11.82
CA GLU A 44 -6.29 1.35 -10.78
C GLU A 44 -5.03 2.13 -11.16
N THR A 45 -4.96 3.38 -10.74
CA THR A 45 -3.69 4.10 -10.56
C THR A 45 -3.00 3.63 -9.27
N PRO A 46 -1.67 3.82 -9.11
CA PRO A 46 -1.00 3.49 -7.86
C PRO A 46 -1.58 4.23 -6.64
N GLU A 47 -2.11 5.44 -6.84
CA GLU A 47 -2.78 6.22 -5.79
C GLU A 47 -4.12 5.60 -5.37
N GLU A 48 -4.92 5.11 -6.32
CA GLU A 48 -6.18 4.43 -6.03
C GLU A 48 -5.96 3.13 -5.28
N CYS A 49 -5.03 2.28 -5.74
CA CYS A 49 -4.62 1.06 -5.05
C CYS A 49 -4.16 1.36 -3.62
N ALA A 50 -3.25 2.32 -3.44
CA ALA A 50 -2.74 2.71 -2.12
C ALA A 50 -3.86 3.15 -1.16
N ARG A 51 -4.84 3.92 -1.65
CA ARG A 51 -5.99 4.36 -0.84
C ARG A 51 -6.93 3.22 -0.47
N ARG A 52 -7.25 2.35 -1.44
CA ARG A 52 -8.12 1.18 -1.24
C ARG A 52 -7.52 0.22 -0.22
N GLU A 53 -6.28 -0.22 -0.44
CA GLU A 53 -5.58 -1.15 0.45
C GLU A 53 -5.47 -0.58 1.88
N PHE A 54 -5.14 0.70 2.02
CA PHE A 54 -5.08 1.32 3.34
C PHE A 54 -6.45 1.33 4.05
N GLU A 55 -7.53 1.63 3.32
CA GLU A 55 -8.88 1.61 3.87
C GLU A 55 -9.32 0.19 4.25
N GLU A 56 -9.06 -0.81 3.41
CA GLU A 56 -9.39 -2.22 3.67
C GLU A 56 -8.68 -2.78 4.90
N GLU A 57 -7.40 -2.47 5.09
CA GLU A 57 -6.60 -3.00 6.20
C GLU A 57 -6.76 -2.23 7.52
N THR A 58 -7.09 -0.93 7.46
CA THR A 58 -7.10 -0.05 8.65
C THR A 58 -8.49 0.51 9.00
N GLY A 59 -9.42 0.53 8.04
CA GLY A 59 -10.72 1.20 8.16
C GLY A 59 -10.66 2.73 8.15
N LEU A 60 -9.52 3.32 7.77
CA LEU A 60 -9.30 4.77 7.79
C LEU A 60 -9.15 5.35 6.38
N LEU A 61 -9.65 6.56 6.19
CA LEU A 61 -9.48 7.31 4.94
C LEU A 61 -8.24 8.20 4.99
N ILE A 62 -7.49 8.22 3.90
CA ILE A 62 -6.28 9.03 3.76
C ILE A 62 -6.29 9.87 2.48
N ARG A 63 -5.44 10.89 2.48
CA ARG A 63 -5.09 11.67 1.29
C ARG A 63 -3.63 11.43 0.95
N ILE A 64 -3.36 10.90 -0.23
CA ILE A 64 -1.99 10.76 -0.74
C ILE A 64 -1.48 12.15 -1.12
N THR A 65 -0.23 12.43 -0.74
CA THR A 65 0.38 13.77 -0.94
C THR A 65 1.51 13.77 -1.94
N ARG A 66 2.22 12.64 -2.09
CA ARG A 66 3.32 12.46 -3.03
C ARG A 66 3.76 10.98 -3.09
N LEU A 67 4.41 10.62 -4.19
CA LEU A 67 5.19 9.38 -4.29
C LEU A 67 6.51 9.53 -3.54
N LEU A 68 6.89 8.50 -2.75
CA LEU A 68 8.17 8.49 -2.03
C LEU A 68 9.28 7.76 -2.81
N GLY A 69 8.94 6.69 -3.52
CA GLY A 69 9.89 5.91 -4.31
C GLY A 69 9.23 4.71 -4.97
N VAL A 70 9.96 4.09 -5.88
CA VAL A 70 9.61 2.80 -6.50
C VAL A 70 10.67 1.80 -6.06
N PHE A 71 10.21 0.69 -5.47
CA PHE A 71 11.07 -0.36 -4.95
C PHE A 71 10.86 -1.63 -5.76
N SER A 72 11.94 -2.35 -6.06
CA SER A 72 11.93 -3.67 -6.67
C SER A 72 12.91 -4.53 -5.91
N SER A 73 12.54 -5.78 -5.62
CA SER A 73 13.55 -6.78 -5.28
C SER A 73 14.43 -7.01 -6.52
N LEU A 74 15.75 -7.02 -6.30
CA LEU A 74 16.74 -7.42 -7.31
C LEU A 74 16.72 -8.94 -7.50
#